data_AF-A0A0R1YQR4-F1
#
_entry.id   AF-A0A0R1YQR4-F1
#
_cell.length_a   1.000
_cell.length_b   1.000
_cell.length_c   1.000
_cell.angle_alpha   90.00
_cell.angle_beta   90.00
_cell.angle_gamma   90.00
#
_symmetry.space_group_name_H-M   'P 1'
#
loop_
_entity.id
_entity.type
_entity.pdbx_description
1 polymer ?
#
loop_
_entity_poly.entity_id
_entity_poly.type
_entity_poly.pdbx_seq_one_letter_code
_entity_poly.pdbx_strand_id
1 'polypeptide(L)'
;MRNATSAHLLADTSFGGDDAANWADTADQLVRCGANTILISDYQSKTSNHQPNLLLDEDFEAKIRTMKAELTDTNTDAMVNLGGFSTYGIDGLKKRIQIARSENIAKISISNVAAKDLSIIGAIMKPNQEIGLAIDNPKMTFGSAQQVNPAFVLDTYHPKKATQQWVQKAGPSVVLRLYMGN
;
A
#
# COMPACT_ATOMS: atom_id res chain seq x y z
N MET A 1 -5.51 19.70 9.33
CA MET A 1 -5.00 20.28 8.06
C MET A 1 -3.50 20.51 8.20
N ARG A 2 -2.67 20.05 7.24
CA ARG A 2 -1.20 20.16 7.35
C ARG A 2 -0.75 21.55 6.92
N ASN A 3 -0.11 22.30 7.82
CA ASN A 3 0.27 23.69 7.57
C ASN A 3 1.73 23.86 7.08
N ALA A 4 2.51 22.77 7.00
CA ALA A 4 3.95 22.83 6.78
C ALA A 4 4.43 22.18 5.48
N THR A 5 3.54 21.64 4.63
CA THR A 5 3.96 20.99 3.38
C THR A 5 2.84 20.87 2.36
N SER A 6 3.21 20.97 1.08
CA SER A 6 2.35 20.65 -0.07
C SER A 6 2.55 19.23 -0.61
N ALA A 7 3.51 18.46 -0.06
CA ALA A 7 3.81 17.11 -0.52
C ALA A 7 2.63 16.16 -0.29
N HIS A 8 2.18 15.43 -1.31
CA HIS A 8 1.09 14.45 -1.17
C HIS A 8 1.44 13.36 -0.15
N LEU A 9 0.59 13.16 0.85
CA LEU A 9 0.74 12.12 1.87
C LEU A 9 -0.09 10.89 1.50
N LEU A 10 0.60 9.81 1.15
CA LEU A 10 0.05 8.45 1.07
C LEU A 10 0.31 7.76 2.41
N ALA A 11 -0.74 7.31 3.10
CA ALA A 11 -0.65 6.71 4.43
C ALA A 11 -1.12 5.25 4.43
N ASP A 12 -0.27 4.35 4.91
CA ASP A 12 -0.58 2.91 5.02
C ASP A 12 -1.45 2.60 6.24
N THR A 13 -2.53 1.84 6.04
CA THR A 13 -3.49 1.46 7.09
C THR A 13 -3.18 0.11 7.77
N SER A 14 -2.03 -0.51 7.48
CA SER A 14 -1.70 -1.88 7.91
C SER A 14 -1.57 -2.10 9.42
N PHE A 15 -1.60 -1.04 10.25
CA PHE A 15 -1.46 -1.13 11.71
C PHE A 15 -2.78 -0.89 12.49
N GLY A 16 -3.90 -0.76 11.77
CA GLY A 16 -5.19 -0.33 12.30
C GLY A 16 -6.11 -1.43 12.81
N GLY A 17 -5.60 -2.53 13.37
CA GLY A 17 -6.43 -3.64 13.85
C GLY A 17 -7.14 -4.46 12.75
N ASP A 18 -7.98 -5.41 13.18
CA ASP A 18 -8.60 -6.46 12.34
C ASP A 18 -10.13 -6.52 12.44
N ASP A 19 -10.76 -5.44 12.90
CA ASP A 19 -12.21 -5.33 12.98
C ASP A 19 -12.71 -3.98 12.47
N ALA A 20 -14.01 -3.89 12.20
CA ALA A 20 -14.63 -2.72 11.61
C ALA A 20 -14.44 -1.42 12.42
N ALA A 21 -14.47 -1.51 13.75
CA ALA A 21 -14.27 -0.34 14.60
C ALA A 21 -12.85 0.21 14.44
N ASN A 22 -11.84 -0.66 14.53
CA ASN A 22 -10.45 -0.25 14.37
C ASN A 22 -10.15 0.25 12.94
N TRP A 23 -10.77 -0.34 11.91
CA TRP A 23 -10.65 0.12 10.53
C TRP A 23 -11.22 1.54 10.33
N ALA A 24 -12.40 1.80 10.86
CA ALA A 24 -13.03 3.12 10.81
C ALA A 24 -12.18 4.16 11.56
N ASP A 25 -11.81 3.87 12.81
CA ASP A 25 -10.98 4.77 13.64
C ASP A 25 -9.66 5.10 12.96
N THR A 26 -9.02 4.12 12.31
CA THR A 26 -7.76 4.33 11.58
C THR A 26 -7.95 5.27 10.39
N ALA A 27 -9.02 5.08 9.60
CA ALA A 27 -9.30 5.93 8.45
C ALA A 27 -9.61 7.38 8.88
N ASP A 28 -10.49 7.58 9.86
CA ASP A 28 -10.83 8.91 10.41
C ASP A 28 -9.58 9.63 10.96
N GLN A 29 -8.72 8.93 11.70
CA GLN A 29 -7.49 9.52 12.21
C GLN A 29 -6.54 9.97 11.09
N LEU A 30 -6.39 9.17 10.03
CA LEU A 30 -5.53 9.53 8.90
C LEU A 30 -6.09 10.72 8.11
N VAL A 31 -7.41 10.79 7.94
CA VAL A 31 -8.10 11.96 7.38
C VAL A 31 -7.81 13.20 8.22
N ARG A 32 -7.97 13.13 9.55
CA ARG A 32 -7.70 14.25 10.48
C ARG A 32 -6.23 14.68 10.45
N CYS A 33 -5.31 13.73 10.28
CA CYS A 33 -3.88 13.99 10.09
C CYS A 33 -3.56 14.64 8.73
N GLY A 34 -4.53 14.69 7.81
CA GLY A 34 -4.41 15.32 6.51
C GLY A 34 -3.73 14.43 5.46
N ALA A 35 -3.98 13.12 5.50
CA ALA A 35 -3.62 12.22 4.42
C ALA A 35 -4.35 12.62 3.12
N ASN A 36 -3.62 12.63 2.00
CA ASN A 36 -4.21 12.83 0.68
C ASN A 36 -4.77 11.52 0.14
N THR A 37 -4.12 10.40 0.48
CA THR A 37 -4.57 9.07 0.08
C THR A 37 -4.27 8.10 1.22
N ILE A 38 -5.21 7.22 1.54
CA ILE A 38 -4.96 6.07 2.40
C ILE A 38 -4.73 4.81 1.55
N LEU A 39 -3.83 3.95 2.00
CA LEU A 39 -3.46 2.70 1.35
C LEU A 39 -4.02 1.51 2.14
N ILE A 40 -5.08 0.91 1.63
CA ILE A 40 -5.83 -0.18 2.25
C ILE A 40 -5.25 -1.52 1.78
N SER A 41 -4.57 -2.22 2.69
CA SER A 41 -3.96 -3.53 2.39
C SER A 41 -4.91 -4.71 2.53
N ASP A 42 -4.68 -5.76 1.74
CA ASP A 42 -5.40 -7.04 1.76
C ASP A 42 -5.01 -7.99 2.92
N TYR A 43 -4.20 -7.49 3.85
CA TYR A 43 -3.74 -8.21 5.03
C TYR A 43 -4.47 -7.79 6.30
N GLN A 44 -4.42 -8.71 7.26
CA GLN A 44 -4.62 -8.46 8.68
C GLN A 44 -3.44 -7.67 9.26
N SER A 45 -3.74 -6.87 10.28
CA SER A 45 -2.79 -6.07 11.05
C SER A 45 -1.78 -6.93 11.82
N LYS A 46 -2.21 -8.10 12.30
CA LYS A 46 -1.33 -9.05 12.98
C LYS A 46 -0.65 -9.97 11.98
N THR A 47 0.66 -9.81 11.81
CA THR A 47 1.48 -10.80 11.10
C THR A 47 1.94 -11.88 12.07
N SER A 48 1.77 -13.16 11.73
CA SER A 48 2.49 -14.27 12.37
C SER A 48 3.75 -14.57 11.55
N ASN A 49 4.90 -14.68 12.21
CA ASN A 49 6.16 -15.13 11.60
C ASN A 49 6.61 -14.34 10.34
N HIS A 50 6.41 -13.02 10.31
CA HIS A 50 6.82 -12.15 9.19
C HIS A 50 6.18 -12.51 7.84
N GLN A 51 5.10 -13.31 7.84
CA GLN A 51 4.26 -13.53 6.67
C GLN A 51 2.96 -12.73 6.83
N PRO A 52 2.48 -12.07 5.78
CA PRO A 52 1.21 -11.37 5.84
C PRO A 52 0.07 -12.38 6.03
N ASN A 53 -0.74 -12.21 7.06
CA ASN A 53 -1.98 -12.97 7.18
C ASN A 53 -3.02 -12.30 6.29
N LEU A 54 -3.49 -12.99 5.25
CA LEU A 54 -4.44 -12.44 4.29
C LEU A 54 -5.85 -12.44 4.87
N LEU A 55 -6.58 -11.36 4.65
CA LEU A 55 -8.01 -11.31 4.91
C LEU A 55 -8.74 -12.25 3.93
N LEU A 56 -9.85 -12.84 4.35
CA LEU A 56 -10.77 -13.46 3.39
C LEU A 56 -11.32 -12.39 2.43
N ASP A 57 -11.81 -12.80 1.27
CA ASP A 57 -12.32 -11.85 0.26
C ASP A 57 -13.45 -10.98 0.83
N GLU A 58 -14.34 -11.57 1.62
CA GLU A 58 -15.47 -10.88 2.29
C GLU A 58 -14.97 -9.88 3.34
N ASP A 59 -13.97 -10.24 4.14
CA ASP A 59 -13.38 -9.34 5.15
C ASP A 59 -12.61 -8.20 4.49
N PHE A 60 -11.95 -8.47 3.36
CA PHE A 60 -11.25 -7.46 2.58
C PHE A 60 -12.23 -6.45 1.96
N GLU A 61 -13.35 -6.93 1.40
CA GLU A 61 -14.44 -6.08 0.91
C GLU A 61 -15.04 -5.24 2.06
N ALA A 62 -15.30 -5.86 3.21
CA ALA A 62 -15.80 -5.17 4.40
C ALA A 62 -14.84 -4.09 4.90
N LYS A 63 -13.53 -4.37 4.91
CA LYS A 63 -12.49 -3.40 5.27
C LYS A 63 -12.47 -2.21 4.32
N ILE A 64 -12.53 -2.44 3.01
CA ILE A 64 -12.61 -1.37 2.01
C ILE A 64 -13.84 -0.51 2.26
N ARG A 65 -15.03 -1.12 2.39
CA ARG A 65 -16.29 -0.38 2.62
C ARG A 65 -16.23 0.46 3.87
N THR A 66 -15.77 -0.13 4.97
CA THR A 66 -15.66 0.53 6.26
C THR A 66 -14.75 1.74 6.18
N MET A 67 -13.52 1.57 5.67
CA MET A 67 -12.58 2.68 5.57
C MET A 67 -13.05 3.75 4.57
N LYS A 68 -13.68 3.36 3.47
CA LYS A 68 -14.24 4.30 2.49
C LYS A 68 -15.37 5.15 3.04
N ALA A 69 -16.19 4.60 3.94
CA ALA A 69 -17.28 5.35 4.56
C ALA A 69 -16.72 6.59 5.28
N GLU A 70 -15.59 6.45 5.98
CA GLU A 70 -14.89 7.54 6.69
C GLU A 70 -14.22 8.56 5.76
N LEU A 71 -14.08 8.25 4.46
CA LEU A 71 -13.56 9.20 3.47
C LEU A 71 -14.66 10.05 2.83
N THR A 72 -15.95 9.73 3.07
CA THR A 72 -17.08 10.46 2.49
C THR A 72 -17.04 11.92 2.92
N ASP A 73 -17.28 12.83 1.97
CA ASP A 73 -17.22 14.29 2.18
C ASP A 73 -15.84 14.82 2.64
N THR A 74 -14.78 14.04 2.43
CA THR A 74 -13.38 14.46 2.65
C THR A 74 -12.66 14.69 1.33
N ASN A 75 -11.45 15.26 1.39
CA ASN A 75 -10.54 15.36 0.23
C ASN A 75 -9.51 14.20 0.20
N THR A 76 -9.76 13.12 0.93
CA THR A 76 -8.85 11.98 1.05
C THR A 76 -9.29 10.85 0.13
N ASP A 77 -8.39 10.41 -0.75
CA ASP A 77 -8.64 9.29 -1.66
C ASP A 77 -8.32 7.94 -1.02
N ALA A 78 -8.85 6.86 -1.60
CA ALA A 78 -8.45 5.49 -1.29
C ALA A 78 -7.63 4.87 -2.42
N MET A 79 -6.62 4.09 -2.03
CA MET A 79 -5.85 3.20 -2.88
C MET A 79 -5.77 1.84 -2.19
N VAL A 80 -5.76 0.76 -2.97
CA VAL A 80 -5.62 -0.61 -2.42
C VAL A 80 -4.20 -1.11 -2.61
N ASN A 81 -3.67 -1.86 -1.64
CA ASN A 81 -2.44 -2.64 -1.77
C ASN A 81 -2.75 -4.13 -1.73
N LEU A 82 -2.33 -4.86 -2.76
CA LEU A 82 -2.49 -6.31 -2.89
C LEU A 82 -1.12 -6.96 -2.90
N GLY A 83 -0.77 -7.75 -1.90
CA GLY A 83 0.48 -8.51 -2.02
C GLY A 83 0.45 -9.91 -1.45
N GLY A 84 -0.74 -10.50 -1.33
CA GLY A 84 -0.91 -11.94 -1.19
C GLY A 84 -0.71 -12.73 -2.48
N PHE A 85 -0.13 -12.15 -3.53
CA PHE A 85 -0.02 -12.81 -4.84
C PHE A 85 0.67 -14.18 -4.77
N SER A 86 1.71 -14.31 -3.94
CA SER A 86 2.41 -15.58 -3.72
C SER A 86 1.52 -16.67 -3.09
N THR A 87 0.43 -16.29 -2.43
CA THR A 87 -0.52 -17.19 -1.76
C THR A 87 -1.73 -17.50 -2.62
N TYR A 88 -2.40 -16.49 -3.19
CA TYR A 88 -3.65 -16.67 -3.92
C TYR A 88 -3.50 -16.72 -5.46
N GLY A 89 -2.30 -16.47 -5.99
CA GLY A 89 -2.00 -16.55 -7.42
C GLY A 89 -2.72 -15.53 -8.30
N ILE A 90 -2.78 -15.80 -9.61
CA ILE A 90 -3.40 -14.89 -10.58
C ILE A 90 -4.92 -14.76 -10.40
N ASP A 91 -5.61 -15.85 -10.09
CA ASP A 91 -7.08 -15.83 -10.00
C ASP A 91 -7.53 -15.07 -8.75
N GLY A 92 -6.86 -15.28 -7.61
CA GLY A 92 -7.08 -14.47 -6.42
C GLY A 92 -6.73 -13.00 -6.64
N LEU A 93 -5.67 -12.70 -7.41
CA LEU A 93 -5.31 -11.31 -7.74
C LEU A 93 -6.43 -10.63 -8.53
N LYS A 94 -6.92 -11.28 -9.58
CA LYS A 94 -8.03 -10.76 -10.39
C LYS A 94 -9.29 -10.54 -9.56
N LYS A 95 -9.60 -11.49 -8.66
CA LYS A 95 -10.75 -11.38 -7.76
C LYS A 95 -10.63 -10.18 -6.82
N ARG A 96 -9.46 -9.97 -6.19
CA ARG A 96 -9.24 -8.81 -5.32
C ARG A 96 -9.22 -7.48 -6.06
N ILE A 97 -8.70 -7.46 -7.29
CA ILE A 97 -8.84 -6.30 -8.17
C ILE A 97 -10.32 -6.01 -8.41
N GLN A 98 -11.12 -7.03 -8.74
CA GLN A 98 -12.56 -6.86 -8.95
C GLN A 98 -13.27 -6.32 -7.71
N ILE A 99 -12.94 -6.82 -6.52
CA ILE A 99 -13.49 -6.32 -5.23
C ILE A 99 -13.15 -4.83 -5.05
N ALA A 100 -11.88 -4.43 -5.25
CA ALA A 100 -11.50 -3.03 -5.16
C ALA A 100 -12.29 -2.16 -6.16
N ARG A 101 -12.51 -2.67 -7.37
CA ARG A 101 -13.24 -1.97 -8.43
C ARG A 101 -14.74 -1.86 -8.20
N SER A 102 -15.38 -2.89 -7.63
CA SER A 102 -16.80 -2.81 -7.24
C SER A 102 -17.02 -1.76 -6.15
N GLU A 103 -15.99 -1.52 -5.35
CA GLU A 103 -15.95 -0.45 -4.36
C GLU A 103 -15.42 0.88 -4.93
N ASN A 104 -15.39 1.07 -6.26
CA ASN A 104 -14.94 2.29 -6.93
C ASN A 104 -13.49 2.72 -6.58
N ILE A 105 -12.62 1.80 -6.16
CA ILE A 105 -11.18 2.09 -5.98
C ILE A 105 -10.45 1.82 -7.28
N ALA A 106 -9.95 2.90 -7.87
CA ALA A 106 -9.24 2.85 -9.14
C ALA A 106 -7.75 2.46 -8.97
N LYS A 107 -7.04 3.15 -8.09
CA LYS A 107 -5.61 2.95 -7.90
C LYS A 107 -5.36 1.69 -7.07
N ILE A 108 -4.55 0.80 -7.60
CA ILE A 108 -4.17 -0.47 -6.95
C ILE A 108 -2.66 -0.63 -7.04
N SER A 109 -2.00 -0.90 -5.93
CA SER A 109 -0.59 -1.34 -5.88
C SER A 109 -0.55 -2.86 -5.74
N ILE A 110 0.34 -3.50 -6.49
CA ILE A 110 0.70 -4.90 -6.27
C ILE A 110 2.05 -4.94 -5.56
N SER A 111 2.11 -5.59 -4.39
CA SER A 111 3.30 -5.69 -3.55
C SER A 111 3.77 -7.14 -3.38
N ASN A 112 4.94 -7.33 -2.79
CA ASN A 112 5.58 -8.62 -2.52
C ASN A 112 5.76 -9.50 -3.76
N VAL A 113 5.92 -8.88 -4.94
CA VAL A 113 6.11 -9.59 -6.20
C VAL A 113 7.55 -10.09 -6.31
N ALA A 114 7.72 -11.39 -6.60
CA ALA A 114 9.02 -11.95 -6.92
C ALA A 114 9.35 -11.71 -8.41
N ALA A 115 10.64 -11.59 -8.74
CA ALA A 115 11.08 -11.32 -10.12
C ALA A 115 10.56 -12.35 -11.14
N LYS A 116 10.40 -13.61 -10.74
CA LYS A 116 9.85 -14.69 -11.60
C LYS A 116 8.39 -14.47 -11.99
N ASP A 117 7.65 -13.69 -11.22
CA ASP A 117 6.22 -13.48 -11.38
C ASP A 117 5.90 -12.21 -12.20
N LEU A 118 6.93 -11.41 -12.54
CA LEU A 118 6.76 -10.14 -13.26
C LEU A 118 6.03 -10.29 -14.59
N SER A 119 6.31 -11.34 -15.37
CA SER A 119 5.62 -11.57 -16.65
C SER A 119 4.11 -11.77 -16.48
N ILE A 120 3.73 -12.48 -15.41
CA ILE A 120 2.34 -12.75 -15.04
C ILE A 120 1.66 -11.45 -14.58
N ILE A 121 2.33 -10.68 -13.72
CA ILE A 121 1.85 -9.39 -13.25
C ILE A 121 1.70 -8.38 -14.40
N GLY A 122 2.64 -8.34 -15.34
CA GLY A 122 2.58 -7.46 -16.51
C GLY A 122 1.37 -7.74 -17.41
N ALA A 123 0.95 -9.00 -17.54
CA ALA A 123 -0.26 -9.36 -18.27
C ALA A 123 -1.54 -8.80 -17.62
N ILE A 124 -1.55 -8.64 -16.29
CA ILE A 124 -2.65 -8.00 -15.55
C ILE A 124 -2.61 -6.48 -15.68
N MET A 125 -1.42 -5.88 -15.64
CA MET A 125 -1.25 -4.42 -15.69
C MET A 125 -1.58 -3.83 -17.07
N LYS A 126 -1.23 -4.51 -18.17
CA LYS A 126 -1.43 -3.98 -19.53
C LYS A 126 -2.87 -3.50 -19.81
N PRO A 127 -3.94 -4.24 -19.50
CA PRO A 127 -5.31 -3.74 -19.65
C PRO A 127 -5.76 -2.77 -18.53
N ASN A 128 -5.01 -2.64 -17.43
CA ASN A 128 -5.40 -1.87 -16.24
C ASN A 128 -4.38 -0.75 -15.95
N GLN A 129 -4.52 0.38 -16.65
CA GLN A 129 -3.60 1.53 -16.61
C GLN A 129 -3.58 2.32 -15.28
N GLU A 130 -4.17 1.79 -14.21
CA GLU A 130 -4.19 2.38 -12.87
C GLU A 130 -3.57 1.45 -11.82
N ILE A 131 -3.03 0.31 -12.26
CA ILE A 131 -2.32 -0.63 -11.41
C ILE A 131 -0.83 -0.29 -11.40
N GLY A 132 -0.30 -0.04 -10.22
CA GLY A 132 1.13 0.15 -9.97
C GLY A 132 1.80 -1.06 -9.35
N LEU A 133 3.12 -0.98 -9.26
CA LEU A 133 3.97 -2.03 -8.69
C LEU A 133 4.79 -1.48 -7.52
N ALA A 134 4.81 -2.18 -6.40
CA ALA A 134 5.65 -1.82 -5.28
C ALA A 134 7.07 -2.39 -5.44
N ILE A 135 8.06 -1.59 -5.02
CA ILE A 135 9.44 -2.01 -4.80
C ILE A 135 9.64 -2.08 -3.29
N ASP A 136 9.42 -3.25 -2.71
CA ASP A 136 9.38 -3.49 -1.26
C ASP A 136 10.41 -4.53 -0.79
N ASN A 137 11.19 -5.08 -1.72
CA ASN A 137 12.16 -6.14 -1.46
C ASN A 137 13.46 -5.93 -2.25
N PRO A 138 14.59 -6.50 -1.79
CA PRO A 138 15.91 -6.31 -2.40
C PRO A 138 16.04 -6.84 -3.83
N LYS A 139 15.13 -7.72 -4.26
CA LYS A 139 15.18 -8.37 -5.57
C LYS A 139 14.37 -7.61 -6.62
N MET A 140 13.57 -6.63 -6.22
CA MET A 140 12.85 -5.74 -7.11
C MET A 140 13.64 -4.43 -7.25
N THR A 141 13.88 -4.01 -8.49
CA THR A 141 14.56 -2.76 -8.83
C THR A 141 13.64 -1.89 -9.67
N PHE A 142 13.98 -0.61 -9.82
CA PHE A 142 13.23 0.27 -10.72
C PHE A 142 13.23 -0.25 -12.17
N GLY A 143 14.38 -0.72 -12.66
CA GLY A 143 14.49 -1.29 -14.00
C GLY A 143 13.63 -2.53 -14.18
N SER A 144 13.61 -3.46 -13.23
CA SER A 144 12.74 -4.65 -13.30
C SER A 144 11.26 -4.31 -13.18
N ALA A 145 10.90 -3.32 -12.35
CA ALA A 145 9.53 -2.85 -12.24
C ALA A 145 9.04 -2.19 -13.54
N GLN A 146 9.90 -1.42 -14.22
CA GLN A 146 9.56 -0.78 -15.49
C GLN A 146 9.33 -1.75 -16.65
N GLN A 147 9.88 -2.97 -16.59
CA GLN A 147 9.66 -4.00 -17.64
C GLN A 147 8.18 -4.36 -17.84
N VAL A 148 7.35 -4.13 -16.83
CA VAL A 148 5.90 -4.41 -16.89
C VAL A 148 5.05 -3.15 -17.10
N ASN A 149 5.70 -2.00 -17.32
CA ASN A 149 5.08 -0.69 -17.56
C ASN A 149 3.92 -0.36 -16.59
N PRO A 150 4.18 -0.33 -15.26
CA PRO A 150 3.14 -0.06 -14.28
C PRO A 150 2.69 1.40 -14.34
N ALA A 151 1.45 1.67 -13.93
CA ALA A 151 0.90 3.03 -13.90
C ALA A 151 1.69 3.98 -12.98
N PHE A 152 2.24 3.42 -11.91
CA PHE A 152 3.14 4.08 -10.97
C PHE A 152 4.02 3.04 -10.28
N VAL A 153 5.12 3.50 -9.68
CA VAL A 153 6.01 2.67 -8.85
C VAL A 153 5.95 3.19 -7.42
N LEU A 154 5.67 2.29 -6.47
CA LEU A 154 5.68 2.60 -5.04
C LEU A 154 6.94 2.04 -4.39
N ASP A 155 7.98 2.86 -4.24
CA ASP A 155 9.26 2.43 -3.66
C ASP A 155 9.27 2.61 -2.14
N THR A 156 9.17 1.50 -1.41
CA THR A 156 9.24 1.45 0.05
C THR A 156 10.56 0.82 0.54
N TYR A 157 11.28 0.12 -0.33
CA TYR A 157 12.52 -0.58 0.00
C TYR A 157 13.72 0.35 0.10
N HIS A 158 13.99 1.18 -0.93
CA HIS A 158 15.21 1.98 -0.96
C HIS A 158 15.24 3.06 0.13
N PRO A 159 14.15 3.81 0.40
CA PRO A 159 14.12 4.76 1.51
C PRO A 159 14.36 4.10 2.87
N LYS A 160 13.75 2.92 3.10
CA LYS A 160 13.97 2.12 4.31
C LYS A 160 15.43 1.70 4.44
N LYS A 161 16.02 1.15 3.38
CA LYS A 161 17.42 0.69 3.37
C LYS A 161 18.39 1.85 3.60
N ALA A 162 18.19 2.99 2.93
CA ALA A 162 19.01 4.18 3.11
C ALA A 162 19.00 4.64 4.57
N THR A 163 17.80 4.72 5.16
CA THR A 163 17.62 5.09 6.57
C THR A 163 18.34 4.11 7.50
N GLN A 164 18.17 2.80 7.30
CA GLN A 164 18.84 1.78 8.11
C GLN A 164 20.36 1.87 8.04
N GLN A 165 20.93 2.04 6.84
CA GLN A 165 22.36 2.19 6.64
C GLN A 165 22.90 3.44 7.33
N TRP A 166 22.13 4.52 7.31
CA TRP A 166 22.52 5.78 7.94
C TRP A 166 22.52 5.66 9.47
N VAL A 167 21.47 5.08 10.05
CA VAL A 167 21.37 4.79 11.50
C VAL A 167 22.50 3.87 11.95
N GLN A 168 22.80 2.81 11.19
CA GLN A 168 23.89 1.89 11.51
C GLN A 168 25.27 2.57 11.51
N LYS A 169 25.51 3.54 10.61
CA LYS A 169 26.80 4.25 10.52
C LYS A 169 26.97 5.33 11.59
N ALA A 170 25.90 6.03 11.96
CA ALA A 170 25.95 7.15 12.90
C ALA A 170 25.64 6.75 14.36
N GLY A 171 25.12 5.54 14.60
CA GLY A 171 24.92 5.01 15.95
C GLY A 171 23.76 5.70 16.71
N PRO A 172 23.74 5.66 18.07
CA PRO A 172 22.65 6.19 18.88
C PRO A 172 22.49 7.72 18.84
N SER A 173 23.42 8.43 18.19
CA SER A 173 23.41 9.90 18.09
C SER A 173 22.52 10.43 16.95
N VAL A 174 21.79 9.55 16.24
CA VAL A 174 20.94 9.96 15.11
C VAL A 174 19.63 10.58 15.58
N VAL A 175 19.43 11.85 15.24
CA VAL A 175 18.12 12.50 15.23
C VAL A 175 17.63 12.53 13.78
N LEU A 176 16.64 11.70 13.44
CA LEU A 176 15.97 11.78 12.14
C LEU A 176 15.05 13.01 12.15
N ARG A 177 15.47 14.06 11.45
CA ARG A 177 14.60 15.20 11.16
C ARG A 177 14.01 15.01 9.76
N LEU A 178 12.72 14.70 9.69
CA LEU A 178 11.98 14.66 8.43
C LEU A 178 11.70 16.10 7.99
N TYR A 179 12.46 16.58 7.00
CA TYR A 179 12.18 17.86 6.34
C TYR A 179 11.10 17.63 5.29
N MET A 180 9.87 18.04 5.60
CA MET A 180 8.77 18.03 4.64
C MET A 180 8.61 19.40 3.97
N GLY A 181 9.67 19.93 3.37
CA GLY A 181 9.65 21.21 2.63
C GLY A 181 9.46 22.47 3.50
N ASN A 182 9.74 23.63 2.90
CA ASN A 182 9.40 24.95 3.44
C ASN A 182 8.03 25.38 2.92
#